data_AF-Q46AK6-F1
#
_entry.id   AF-Q46AK6-F1
#
_cell.length_a   1.000
_cell.length_b   1.000
_cell.length_c   1.000
_cell.angle_alpha   90.00
_cell.angle_beta   90.00
_cell.angle_gamma   90.00
#
_symmetry.space_group_name_H-M   'P 1'
#
loop_
_entity.id
_entity.type
_entity.pdbx_description
1 polymer ?
#
loop_
_entity_poly.entity_id
_entity_poly.type
_entity_poly.pdbx_seq_one_letter_code
_entity_poly.pdbx_strand_id
1 'polypeptide(L)'
;MLVRLDRFNIDEKQYWNTATSLEGENKREVFIHTLREFSKKPAVVTMISSILHICDEISWGLAPELAGKKAALSMMKALPGISGISHDPDWDLLFDERKSILDNWVRLSAWCVKSTCVDSQ
;
A
#
# COMPACT_ATOMS: atom_id res chain seq x y z
N MET A 1 -2.75 -1.10 -10.14
CA MET A 1 -2.46 -1.74 -8.85
C MET A 1 -3.44 -2.88 -8.57
N LEU A 2 -4.73 -2.61 -8.37
CA LEU A 2 -5.74 -3.58 -7.89
C LEU A 2 -5.79 -4.93 -8.61
N VAL A 3 -5.80 -4.95 -9.96
CA VAL A 3 -5.79 -6.21 -10.74
C VAL A 3 -4.61 -7.13 -10.40
N ARG A 4 -3.44 -6.58 -10.05
CA ARG A 4 -2.26 -7.39 -9.68
C ARG A 4 -2.37 -7.93 -8.25
N LEU A 5 -3.03 -7.19 -7.38
CA LEU A 5 -3.28 -7.55 -5.98
C LEU A 5 -4.37 -8.62 -5.84
N ASP A 6 -5.29 -8.70 -6.81
CA ASP A 6 -6.34 -9.72 -6.87
C ASP A 6 -5.77 -11.15 -6.90
N ARG A 7 -4.60 -11.36 -7.53
CA ARG A 7 -3.86 -12.64 -7.51
C ARG A 7 -3.49 -13.10 -6.10
N PHE A 8 -3.43 -12.17 -5.15
CA PHE A 8 -3.14 -12.41 -3.74
C PHE A 8 -4.41 -12.32 -2.87
N ASN A 9 -5.59 -12.40 -3.48
CA ASN A 9 -6.90 -12.24 -2.86
C ASN A 9 -7.09 -10.89 -2.16
N ILE A 10 -6.44 -9.83 -2.67
CA ILE A 10 -6.56 -8.47 -2.14
C ILE A 10 -7.49 -7.64 -3.02
N ASP A 11 -8.65 -7.29 -2.47
CA ASP A 11 -9.73 -6.58 -3.16
C ASP A 11 -10.05 -5.21 -2.52
N GLU A 12 -10.96 -4.47 -3.14
CA GLU A 12 -11.44 -3.18 -2.64
C GLU A 12 -12.10 -3.27 -1.25
N LYS A 13 -12.69 -4.43 -0.91
CA LYS A 13 -13.33 -4.66 0.40
C LYS A 13 -12.28 -4.74 1.50
N GLN A 14 -11.17 -5.45 1.29
CA GLN A 14 -10.06 -5.51 2.23
C GLN A 14 -9.40 -4.15 2.43
N TYR A 15 -9.21 -3.39 1.34
CA TYR A 15 -8.73 -2.02 1.42
C TYR A 15 -9.64 -1.15 2.28
N TRP A 16 -10.95 -1.21 2.06
CA TRP A 16 -11.92 -0.46 2.85
C TRP A 16 -11.88 -0.86 4.33
N ASN A 17 -11.89 -2.15 4.64
CA ASN A 17 -11.80 -2.64 6.02
C ASN A 17 -10.55 -2.10 6.72
N THR A 18 -9.41 -2.09 6.03
CA THR A 18 -8.17 -1.54 6.57
C THR A 18 -8.27 -0.02 6.77
N ALA A 19 -8.82 0.70 5.78
CA ALA A 19 -8.98 2.15 5.84
C ALA A 19 -9.87 2.61 7.01
N THR A 20 -10.89 1.84 7.38
CA THR A 20 -11.75 2.17 8.52
C THR A 20 -11.04 2.20 9.87
N SER A 21 -9.88 1.52 9.98
CA SER A 21 -9.03 1.52 11.18
C SER A 21 -8.00 2.64 11.22
N LEU A 22 -7.88 3.42 10.13
CA LEU A 22 -6.97 4.55 10.01
C LEU A 22 -7.71 5.86 10.31
N GLU A 23 -6.98 6.87 10.78
CA GLU A 23 -7.52 8.21 11.04
C GLU A 23 -8.09 8.87 9.77
N GLY A 24 -8.93 9.88 9.94
CA GLY A 24 -9.59 10.63 8.85
C GLY A 24 -11.01 10.14 8.52
N GLU A 25 -11.70 10.88 7.65
CA GLU A 25 -13.11 10.63 7.32
C GLU A 25 -13.37 9.24 6.72
N ASN A 26 -14.45 8.59 7.17
CA ASN A 26 -14.87 7.27 6.68
C ASN A 26 -15.98 7.39 5.63
N LYS A 27 -15.69 8.07 4.51
CA LYS A 27 -16.58 8.14 3.34
C LYS A 27 -16.21 7.06 2.33
N ARG A 28 -16.86 5.90 2.41
CA ARG A 28 -16.53 4.71 1.59
C ARG A 28 -16.45 4.99 0.10
N GLU A 29 -17.45 5.65 -0.46
CA GLU A 29 -17.52 5.89 -1.91
C GLU A 29 -16.38 6.78 -2.40
N VAL A 30 -16.08 7.85 -1.66
CA VAL A 30 -14.95 8.74 -1.92
C VAL A 30 -13.64 7.96 -1.85
N PHE A 31 -13.45 7.17 -0.78
CA PHE A 31 -12.25 6.35 -0.63
C PHE A 31 -12.06 5.37 -1.80
N ILE A 32 -13.10 4.64 -2.20
CA ILE A 32 -13.02 3.67 -3.29
C ILE A 32 -12.74 4.37 -4.63
N HIS A 33 -13.37 5.51 -4.89
CA HIS A 33 -13.07 6.31 -6.07
C HIS A 33 -11.60 6.75 -6.10
N THR A 34 -11.11 7.33 -5.00
CA THR A 34 -9.70 7.76 -4.88
C THR A 34 -8.74 6.57 -4.97
N LEU A 35 -9.07 5.42 -4.38
CA LEU A 35 -8.28 4.19 -4.48
C LEU A 35 -8.13 3.76 -5.95
N ARG A 36 -9.20 3.82 -6.75
CA ARG A 36 -9.16 3.48 -8.17
C ARG A 36 -8.27 4.43 -8.96
N GLU A 37 -8.34 5.73 -8.71
CA GLU A 37 -7.47 6.71 -9.35
C GLU A 37 -6.00 6.57 -8.93
N PHE A 38 -5.76 6.42 -7.62
CA PHE A 38 -4.45 6.11 -7.05
C PHE A 38 -3.84 4.86 -7.69
N SER A 39 -4.65 3.83 -7.89
CA SER A 39 -4.24 2.54 -8.47
C SER A 39 -3.81 2.61 -9.94
N LYS A 40 -4.14 3.70 -10.64
CA LYS A 40 -3.78 3.94 -12.04
C LYS A 40 -2.48 4.76 -12.17
N LYS A 41 -2.01 5.42 -11.10
CA LYS A 41 -0.77 6.22 -11.12
C LYS A 41 0.41 5.32 -11.55
N PRO A 42 1.18 5.67 -12.61
CA PRO A 42 2.27 4.82 -13.10
C PRO A 42 3.30 4.47 -12.04
N ALA A 43 3.70 5.43 -11.21
CA ALA A 43 4.68 5.20 -10.15
C ALA A 43 4.18 4.22 -9.07
N VAL A 44 2.89 4.28 -8.72
CA VAL A 44 2.24 3.31 -7.82
C VAL A 44 2.21 1.91 -8.46
N VAL A 45 1.87 1.84 -9.75
CA VAL A 45 1.85 0.58 -10.52
C VAL A 45 3.25 -0.06 -10.58
N THR A 46 4.29 0.73 -10.81
CA THR A 46 5.67 0.24 -10.83
C THR A 46 6.08 -0.29 -9.47
N MET A 47 5.88 0.49 -8.41
CA MET A 47 6.26 0.09 -7.05
C MET A 47 5.60 -1.21 -6.62
N ILE A 48 4.27 -1.33 -6.79
CA ILE A 48 3.60 -2.58 -6.41
C ILE A 48 4.04 -3.75 -7.28
N SER A 49 4.32 -3.54 -8.57
CA SER A 49 4.81 -4.62 -9.44
C SER A 49 6.16 -5.14 -8.94
N SER A 50 7.08 -4.26 -8.53
CA SER A 50 8.35 -4.65 -7.93
C SER A 50 8.17 -5.36 -6.59
N ILE A 51 7.29 -4.87 -5.72
CA ILE A 51 7.01 -5.51 -4.42
C ILE A 51 6.41 -6.90 -4.60
N LEU A 52 5.47 -7.07 -5.53
CA LEU A 52 4.88 -8.39 -5.83
C LEU A 52 5.94 -9.33 -6.41
N HIS A 53 6.86 -8.82 -7.23
CA HIS A 53 7.97 -9.62 -7.73
C HIS A 53 8.91 -10.07 -6.60
N ILE A 54 9.20 -9.22 -5.61
CA ILE A 54 9.93 -9.63 -4.40
C ILE A 54 9.19 -10.75 -3.65
N CYS A 55 7.87 -10.63 -3.50
CA CYS A 55 7.06 -11.70 -2.89
C CYS A 55 7.16 -13.01 -3.69
N ASP A 56 7.10 -12.94 -5.02
CA ASP A 56 7.23 -14.10 -5.90
C ASP A 56 8.62 -14.75 -5.72
N GLU A 57 9.71 -13.98 -5.77
CA GLU A 57 11.10 -14.46 -5.57
C GLU A 57 11.32 -15.11 -4.19
N ILE A 58 10.72 -14.56 -3.13
CA ILE A 58 10.73 -15.19 -1.79
C ILE A 58 9.97 -16.52 -1.83
N SER A 59 8.77 -16.54 -2.42
CA SER A 59 7.92 -17.74 -2.46
C SER A 59 8.55 -18.89 -3.25
N TRP A 60 9.37 -18.55 -4.25
CA TRP A 60 10.14 -19.53 -5.04
C TRP A 60 11.43 -19.97 -4.35
N GLY A 61 11.75 -19.42 -3.17
CA GLY A 61 12.98 -19.73 -2.44
C GLY A 61 14.25 -19.14 -3.07
N LEU A 62 14.12 -18.17 -3.98
CA LEU A 62 15.24 -17.55 -4.70
C LEU A 62 15.81 -16.34 -3.95
N ALA A 63 14.99 -15.69 -3.11
CA ALA A 63 15.41 -14.58 -2.25
C ALA A 63 15.23 -14.92 -0.76
N PRO A 64 16.19 -14.57 0.11
CA PRO A 64 16.02 -14.72 1.55
C PRO A 64 14.85 -13.86 2.07
N GLU A 65 13.91 -14.47 2.80
CA GLU A 65 12.68 -13.82 3.27
C GLU A 65 12.95 -12.51 4.02
N LEU A 66 13.87 -12.54 4.99
CA LEU A 66 14.20 -11.36 5.79
C LEU A 66 14.77 -10.21 4.95
N ALA A 67 15.63 -10.53 3.97
CA ALA A 67 16.24 -9.53 3.11
C ALA A 67 15.20 -8.94 2.14
N GLY A 68 14.38 -9.79 1.52
CA GLY A 68 13.31 -9.36 0.63
C GLY A 68 12.25 -8.51 1.35
N LYS A 69 11.87 -8.88 2.58
CA LYS A 69 10.94 -8.09 3.41
C LYS A 69 11.50 -6.70 3.73
N LYS A 70 12.77 -6.61 4.13
CA LYS A 70 13.43 -5.31 4.38
C LYS A 70 13.48 -4.44 3.12
N ALA A 71 13.82 -5.03 1.97
CA ALA A 71 13.83 -4.32 0.70
C ALA A 71 12.44 -3.77 0.35
N ALA A 72 11.40 -4.61 0.44
CA ALA A 72 10.03 -4.20 0.15
C ALA A 72 9.55 -3.06 1.09
N LEU A 73 9.78 -3.18 2.40
CA LEU A 73 9.42 -2.13 3.35
C LEU A 73 10.19 -0.82 3.11
N SER A 74 11.47 -0.90 2.72
CA SER A 74 12.25 0.29 2.35
C SER A 74 11.70 0.97 1.10
N MET A 75 11.26 0.20 0.09
CA MET A 75 10.62 0.76 -1.11
C MET A 75 9.28 1.44 -0.78
N MET A 76 8.49 0.81 0.10
CA MET A 76 7.20 1.35 0.54
C MET A 76 7.34 2.74 1.18
N LYS A 77 8.41 3.02 1.92
CA LYS A 77 8.64 4.33 2.54
C LYS A 77 8.69 5.50 1.53
N ALA A 78 8.97 5.23 0.26
CA ALA A 78 8.93 6.26 -0.79
C ALA A 78 7.51 6.56 -1.32
N LEU A 79 6.51 5.74 -0.98
CA LEU A 79 5.15 5.86 -1.53
C LEU A 79 4.46 7.20 -1.24
N PRO A 80 4.53 7.79 -0.03
CA PRO A 80 3.88 9.07 0.25
C PRO A 80 4.38 10.19 -0.67
N GLY A 81 5.70 10.34 -0.80
CA GLY A 81 6.31 11.35 -1.68
C GLY A 81 5.97 11.13 -3.16
N ILE A 82 5.98 9.88 -3.62
CA ILE A 82 5.53 9.51 -4.98
C ILE A 82 4.05 9.85 -5.21
N SER A 83 3.26 9.84 -4.16
CA SER A 83 1.82 10.09 -4.20
C SER A 83 1.46 11.58 -4.13
N GLY A 84 2.45 12.45 -3.91
CA GLY A 84 2.29 13.90 -3.75
C GLY A 84 1.95 14.33 -2.32
N ILE A 85 2.06 13.43 -1.35
CA ILE A 85 1.78 13.73 0.06
C ILE A 85 3.04 14.36 0.66
N SER A 86 2.87 15.53 1.27
CA SER A 86 3.96 16.37 1.79
C SER A 86 4.41 16.03 3.21
N HIS A 87 3.61 15.26 3.93
CA HIS A 87 3.88 14.82 5.30
C HIS A 87 4.10 13.31 5.35
N ASP A 88 4.99 12.89 6.23
CA ASP A 88 5.20 11.47 6.49
C ASP A 88 4.16 10.94 7.49
N PRO A 89 3.72 9.67 7.35
CA PRO A 89 2.96 9.01 8.39
C PRO A 89 3.83 8.75 9.62
N ASP A 90 3.19 8.48 10.74
CA ASP A 90 3.85 7.76 11.84
C ASP A 90 4.15 6.33 11.39
N TRP A 91 5.42 6.09 11.04
CA TRP A 91 5.88 4.82 10.49
C TRP A 91 5.75 3.66 11.48
N ASP A 92 5.87 3.92 12.79
CA ASP A 92 5.79 2.89 13.83
C ASP A 92 4.35 2.43 14.06
N LEU A 93 3.39 3.33 13.84
CA LEU A 93 1.96 2.99 13.89
C LEU A 93 1.47 2.32 12.59
N LEU A 94 2.06 2.69 11.46
CA LEU A 94 1.61 2.27 10.14
C LEU A 94 2.21 0.93 9.72
N PHE A 95 3.51 0.71 9.95
CA PHE A 95 4.16 -0.56 9.67
C PHE A 95 4.15 -1.50 10.86
N ASP A 96 3.93 -2.78 10.57
CA ASP A 96 4.10 -3.85 11.55
C ASP A 96 4.97 -4.93 10.91
N GLU A 97 6.23 -5.02 11.35
CA GLU A 97 7.20 -5.99 10.85
C GLU A 97 6.78 -7.44 11.12
N ARG A 98 5.77 -7.70 11.96
CA ARG A 98 5.21 -9.04 12.15
C ARG A 98 4.20 -9.42 11.08
N LYS A 99 3.61 -8.44 10.39
CA LYS A 99 2.66 -8.66 9.30
C LYS A 99 3.38 -9.00 7.98
N SER A 100 2.64 -9.53 7.01
CA SER A 100 3.21 -9.83 5.69
C SER A 100 3.61 -8.55 4.95
N ILE A 101 4.39 -8.70 3.88
CA ILE A 101 4.73 -7.57 2.99
C ILE A 101 3.44 -6.95 2.43
N LEU A 102 2.47 -7.77 2.03
CA LEU A 102 1.24 -7.29 1.40
C LEU A 102 0.28 -6.62 2.41
N ASP A 103 0.23 -7.09 3.65
CA ASP A 103 -0.55 -6.41 4.70
C ASP A 103 -0.03 -5.00 4.95
N ASN A 104 1.30 -4.86 5.02
CA ASN A 104 1.95 -3.56 5.17
C ASN A 104 1.69 -2.66 3.95
N TRP A 105 1.73 -3.24 2.73
CA TRP A 105 1.36 -2.52 1.52
C TRP A 105 -0.08 -1.99 1.56
N VAL A 106 -1.05 -2.86 1.86
CA VAL A 106 -2.48 -2.48 1.92
C VAL A 106 -2.69 -1.37 2.93
N ARG A 107 -2.08 -1.48 4.12
CA ARG A 107 -2.20 -0.46 5.17
C ARG A 107 -1.60 0.88 4.78
N LEU A 108 -0.37 0.89 4.25
CA LEU A 108 0.28 2.12 3.81
C LEU A 108 -0.44 2.77 2.63
N SER A 109 -0.79 1.99 1.61
CA SER A 109 -1.47 2.53 0.43
C SER A 109 -2.89 3.00 0.74
N ALA A 110 -3.60 2.34 1.67
CA ALA A 110 -4.87 2.85 2.19
C ALA A 110 -4.71 4.18 2.95
N TRP A 111 -3.64 4.32 3.75
CA TRP A 111 -3.31 5.60 4.38
C TRP A 111 -3.05 6.68 3.34
N CYS A 112 -2.23 6.40 2.32
CA CYS A 112 -1.94 7.37 1.25
C CYS A 112 -3.23 7.81 0.53
N VAL A 113 -4.14 6.87 0.23
CA VAL A 113 -5.44 7.18 -0.38
C VAL A 113 -6.25 8.11 0.52
N LYS A 114 -6.30 7.84 1.84
CA LYS A 114 -6.98 8.72 2.79
C LYS A 114 -6.35 10.11 2.85
N SER A 115 -5.03 10.21 2.90
CA SER A 115 -4.33 11.50 2.97
C SER A 115 -4.57 12.34 1.69
N THR A 116 -4.61 11.70 0.52
CA THR A 116 -4.93 12.41 -0.74
C THR A 116 -6.36 12.96 -0.78
N CYS A 117 -7.31 12.37 -0.03
CA CYS A 117 -8.67 12.92 0.10
C CYS A 117 -8.73 14.18 0.97
N VAL A 118 -7.76 14.36 1.88
CA VAL A 118 -7.68 15.52 2.78
C VAL A 118 -7.01 16.69 2.06
N ASP A 119 -5.93 16.43 1.33
CA ASP A 119 -5.17 17.47 0.61
C ASP A 119 -5.89 18.03 -0.64
N SER A 120 -7.02 17.42 -1.05
CA SER A 120 -7.83 17.87 -2.19
C SER A 120 -9.01 18.78 -1.80
N GLN A 121 -9.11 19.17 -0.52
CA GLN A 121 -10.12 20.10 0.03
C GLN A 121 -9.47 21.45 0.36
#